data_AF-A0A5A9Z1W9-F1
#
_entry.id   AF-A0A5A9Z1W9-F1
#
_cell.length_a   1.000
_cell.length_b   1.000
_cell.length_c   1.000
_cell.angle_alpha   90.00
_cell.angle_beta   90.00
_cell.angle_gamma   90.00
#
_symmetry.space_group_name_H-M   'P 1'
#
loop_
_entity.id
_entity.type
_entity.pdbx_description
1 polymer ?
#
loop_
_entity_poly.entity_id
_entity_poly.type
_entity_poly.pdbx_seq_one_letter_code
_entity_poly.pdbx_strand_id
1 'polypeptide(L)' 'MDVMGEALMIDRTALLRLAEEAEVSTAEASKIIVRMCDVAGQFAAIVGNLYPAAITRDRLHIIQGRIDQNIALLR' A
#
# COMPACT_ATOMS: atom_id res chain seq x y z
N MET A 1 -1.80 25.52 1.37
CA MET A 1 -1.22 24.20 1.70
C MET A 1 -2.39 23.23 1.76
N ASP A 2 -2.61 22.48 0.68
CA ASP A 2 -3.65 21.46 0.62
C ASP A 2 -3.05 20.11 1.04
N VAL A 3 -3.12 19.85 2.34
CA VAL A 3 -2.51 18.67 3.00
C VAL A 3 -3.16 17.36 2.52
N MET A 4 -4.36 17.43 1.92
CA MET A 4 -5.08 16.25 1.40
C MET A 4 -4.61 15.83 0.01
N GLY A 5 -4.19 16.77 -0.84
CA GLY A 5 -3.66 16.49 -2.18
C GLY A 5 -2.27 15.86 -2.17
N GLU A 6 -1.42 16.23 -1.20
CA GLU A 6 -0.06 15.67 -1.08
C GLU A 6 -0.06 14.26 -0.46
N ALA A 7 -1.05 13.93 0.40
CA ALA A 7 -1.21 12.59 0.95
C ALA A 7 -1.60 11.52 -0.10
N LEU A 8 -2.07 11.94 -1.28
CA LEU A 8 -2.40 11.06 -2.40
C LEU A 8 -1.17 10.59 -3.20
N MET A 9 0.01 11.18 -2.98
CA MET A 9 1.23 10.89 -3.75
C MET A 9 2.41 10.54 -2.86
N ILE A 10 2.22 9.67 -1.87
CA ILE A 10 3.34 9.10 -1.12
C ILE A 10 4.01 8.06 -2.00
N ASP A 11 5.11 8.45 -2.64
CA ASP A 11 5.93 7.58 -3.47
C ASP A 11 7.02 6.86 -2.66
N ARG A 12 7.73 5.96 -3.34
CA ARG A 12 8.84 5.21 -2.76
C ARG A 12 9.92 6.12 -2.16
N THR A 13 10.19 7.26 -2.77
CA THR A 13 11.22 8.21 -2.33
C THR A 13 10.83 8.84 -1.00
N ALA A 14 9.57 9.24 -0.85
CA ALA A 14 9.05 9.80 0.39
C ALA A 14 9.16 8.80 1.55
N LEU A 15 8.86 7.52 1.32
CA LEU A 15 9.00 6.48 2.35
C LEU A 15 10.45 6.18 2.70
N LEU A 16 11.37 6.23 1.74
CA LEU A 16 12.80 6.03 2.03
C LEU A 16 13.39 7.22 2.79
N ARG A 17 12.97 8.46 2.49
CA ARG A 17 13.35 9.62 3.28
C ARG A 17 12.86 9.50 4.73
N LEU A 18 11.61 9.07 4.92
CA LEU A 18 11.08 8.79 6.26
C LEU A 18 11.88 7.71 6.99
N ALA A 19 12.34 6.67 6.28
CA ALA A 19 13.17 5.63 6.86
C ALA A 19 14.52 6.18 7.34
N GLU A 20 15.16 7.05 6.55
CA GLU A 20 16.39 7.74 6.94
C GLU A 20 16.19 8.59 8.20
N GLU A 21 15.10 9.36 8.27
CA GLU A 21 14.72 10.15 9.45
C GLU A 21 14.48 9.28 10.70
N ALA A 22 14.02 8.04 10.50
CA ALA A 22 13.76 7.06 11.55
C ALA A 22 14.96 6.14 11.86
N GLU A 23 16.15 6.43 11.33
CA GLU A 23 17.38 5.62 11.49
C GLU A 23 17.22 4.17 10.97
N VAL A 24 16.29 3.95 10.04
CA VAL A 24 16.10 2.67 9.35
C VAL A 24 16.89 2.68 8.05
N SER A 25 17.75 1.69 7.86
CA SER A 25 18.53 1.60 6.62
C SER A 25 17.61 1.52 5.38
N THR A 26 17.99 2.21 4.31
CA THR A 26 17.27 2.21 3.03
C THR A 26 17.02 0.78 2.51
N ALA A 27 17.98 -0.13 2.74
CA ALA A 27 17.86 -1.54 2.36
C ALA A 27 16.75 -2.26 3.13
N GLU A 28 16.65 -2.03 4.44
CA GLU A 28 15.61 -2.65 5.27
C GLU A 28 14.24 -2.05 4.96
N ALA A 29 14.14 -0.73 4.84
CA ALA A 29 12.91 -0.06 4.42
C ALA A 29 12.42 -0.56 3.05
N SER A 30 13.34 -0.72 2.08
CA SER A 30 13.01 -1.26 0.76
C SER A 30 12.42 -2.67 0.84
N LYS A 31 12.98 -3.55 1.69
CA LYS A 31 12.44 -4.90 1.89
C LYS A 31 11.05 -4.88 2.53
N ILE A 32 10.85 -4.00 3.53
CA ILE A 32 9.54 -3.84 4.19
C ILE A 32 8.50 -3.38 3.18
N ILE A 33 8.81 -2.36 2.37
CA ILE A 33 7.92 -1.84 1.33
C ILE A 33 7.51 -2.96 0.36
N VAL A 34 8.47 -3.73 -0.16
CA VAL A 34 8.18 -4.85 -1.08
C VAL A 34 7.25 -5.88 -0.44
N ARG A 35 7.56 -6.33 0.80
CA ARG A 35 6.73 -7.30 1.52
C ARG A 35 5.30 -6.79 1.75
N MET A 36 5.13 -5.51 2.05
CA MET A 36 3.81 -4.91 2.24
C MET A 36 3.04 -4.84 0.91
N CYS A 37 3.70 -4.45 -0.17
CA CYS A 37 3.10 -4.45 -1.51
C CYS A 37 2.64 -5.85 -1.94
N ASP A 38 3.43 -6.88 -1.65
CA ASP A 38 3.09 -8.27 -2.00
C ASP A 38 1.84 -8.77 -1.26
N VAL A 39 1.70 -8.44 0.02
CA VAL A 39 0.50 -8.80 0.81
C VAL A 39 -0.70 -7.96 0.37
N ALA A 40 -0.52 -6.66 0.16
CA ALA A 40 -1.57 -5.74 -0.21
C ALA A 40 -2.15 -6.05 -1.60
N GLY A 41 -1.33 -6.49 -2.56
CA GLY A 41 -1.77 -6.94 -3.88
C GLY A 41 -2.68 -8.19 -3.84
N GLN A 42 -2.72 -8.90 -2.72
CA GLN A 42 -3.55 -10.10 -2.53
C GLN A 42 -4.79 -9.84 -1.68
N PHE A 43 -5.04 -8.60 -1.23
CA PHE A 43 -6.08 -8.26 -0.27
C PHE A 43 -7.46 -8.82 -0.65
N ALA A 44 -7.94 -8.59 -1.87
CA ALA A 44 -9.26 -9.07 -2.30
C ALA A 44 -9.37 -10.60 -2.32
N ALA A 45 -8.28 -11.30 -2.66
CA ALA A 45 -8.25 -12.76 -2.64
C ALA A 45 -8.28 -13.28 -1.19
N ILE A 46 -7.51 -12.68 -0.29
CA ILE A 46 -7.49 -13.03 1.13
C ILE A 46 -8.88 -12.82 1.75
N VAL A 47 -9.49 -11.65 1.53
CA VAL A 47 -10.82 -11.37 2.09
C VAL A 47 -11.90 -12.25 1.47
N GLY A 48 -11.85 -12.48 0.16
CA GLY A 48 -12.81 -13.37 -0.52
C GLY A 48 -12.76 -14.81 0.00
N ASN A 49 -11.59 -15.29 0.40
CA ASN A 49 -11.40 -16.64 0.93
C ASN A 49 -11.73 -16.75 2.43
N LEU A 50 -11.30 -15.79 3.26
CA LEU A 50 -11.41 -15.87 4.71
C LEU A 50 -12.72 -15.27 5.26
N TYR A 51 -13.31 -14.31 4.55
CA TYR A 51 -14.50 -13.57 5.00
C TYR A 51 -15.56 -13.51 3.90
N PRO A 52 -16.06 -14.67 3.44
CA PRO A 52 -17.07 -14.71 2.39
C PRO A 52 -18.31 -13.92 2.81
N ALA A 53 -18.84 -13.12 1.89
CA ALA A 53 -20.02 -12.25 2.07
C ALA A 53 -19.90 -11.11 3.10
N ALA A 54 -18.78 -10.94 3.79
CA ALA A 54 -18.56 -9.78 4.68
C ALA A 54 -18.43 -8.46 3.90
N ILE A 55 -17.91 -8.53 2.68
CA ILE A 55 -17.79 -7.41 1.75
C ILE A 55 -18.30 -7.87 0.38
N THR A 56 -19.10 -7.03 -0.28
CA THR A 56 -19.57 -7.33 -1.64
C THR A 56 -18.41 -7.34 -2.63
N ARG A 57 -18.55 -8.13 -3.71
CA ARG A 57 -17.51 -8.25 -4.74
C ARG A 57 -17.12 -6.90 -5.33
N ASP A 58 -18.09 -6.03 -5.58
CA ASP A 58 -17.85 -4.70 -6.15
C ASP A 58 -17.04 -3.81 -5.19
N ARG A 59 -17.35 -3.86 -3.89
CA ARG A 59 -16.58 -3.12 -2.88
C ARG A 59 -15.17 -3.67 -2.72
N LEU A 60 -14.98 -4.98 -2.78
CA LEU A 60 -13.64 -5.58 -2.79
C LEU A 60 -12.82 -5.12 -4.00
N HIS A 61 -13.43 -5.07 -5.18
CA HIS A 61 -12.77 -4.58 -6.38
C HIS A 61 -12.34 -3.11 -6.25
N ILE A 62 -13.22 -2.25 -5.72
CA ILE A 62 -12.90 -0.83 -5.50
C ILE A 62 -11.75 -0.67 -4.50
N ILE A 63 -11.77 -1.40 -3.39
CA ILE A 63 -10.72 -1.32 -2.36
C ILE A 63 -9.39 -1.82 -2.93
N GLN A 64 -9.38 -2.96 -3.61
CA GLN A 64 -8.18 -3.49 -4.25
C GLN A 64 -7.63 -2.51 -5.30
N GLY A 65 -8.48 -1.92 -6.13
CA GLY A 65 -8.04 -0.94 -7.14
C GLY A 65 -7.35 0.27 -6.52
N ARG A 66 -7.83 0.78 -5.38
CA ARG A 66 -7.15 1.85 -4.63
C ARG A 66 -5.81 1.40 -4.04
N ILE A 67 -5.75 0.17 -3.53
CA ILE A 67 -4.50 -0.42 -3.04
C ILE A 67 -3.49 -0.53 -4.19
N ASP A 68 -3.91 -1.02 -5.35
CA ASP A 68 -3.05 -1.21 -6.51
C ASP A 68 -2.52 0.13 -7.05
N GLN A 69 -3.34 1.18 -7.02
CA GLN A 69 -2.89 2.55 -7.31
C GLN A 69 -1.78 3.01 -6.36
N ASN A 70 -1.91 2.73 -5.05
CA ASN A 70 -0.86 3.06 -4.09
C ASN A 70 0.40 2.21 -4.33
N ILE A 71 0.26 0.90 -4.58
CA ILE A 71 1.40 0.02 -4.90
C ILE A 71 2.17 0.55 -6.12
N ALA A 72 1.47 1.08 -7.12
CA ALA A 72 2.09 1.65 -8.32
C ALA A 72 3.01 2.85 -8.02
N LEU A 73 2.77 3.60 -6.94
CA LEU A 73 3.64 4.69 -6.49
C LEU A 73 4.88 4.20 -5.72
N LEU A 74 4.87 2.95 -5.26
CA LEU A 74 5.90 2.36 -4.39
C LEU A 74 6.88 1.43 -5.12
N ARG A 75 6.61 1.11 -6.39
CA ARG A 75 7.49 0.30 -7.25
C ARG A 75 8.45 1.19 -8.03
#